data_AF-A0A915N4H5-F1
#
_entry.id   AF-A0A915N4H5-F1
#
_cell.length_a   1.000
_cell.length_b   1.000
_cell.length_c   1.000
_cell.angle_alpha   90.00
_cell.angle_beta   90.00
_cell.angle_gamma   90.00
#
_symmetry.space_group_name_H-M   'P 1'
#
loop_
_entity.id
_entity.type
_entity.pdbx_description
1 polymer ?
#
loop_
_entity_poly.entity_id
_entity_poly.type
_entity_poly.pdbx_seq_one_letter_code
_entity_poly.pdbx_strand_id
1 'polypeptide(L)'
;MSLFGKIFGEKNKKPEMTTPEALQKIANMEEMLIKKQEFLGKKIEESIATAKKHATTNKRAALKALKEKKFHEKKLEEIEGILNTIHHQKSSLENASLHSEVHDIMEDIAESQEVTNEITQAISNPAGLQNDIDDDELLKELEDIQEEEINEKLLDVGTIPASSVTDKLPDAPKDKPKAKAKTKEDDDMAELEAWASS
;
A
#
# COMPACT_ATOMS: atom_id res chain seq x y z
N MET A 1 66.48 -7.56 -38.88
CA MET A 1 66.33 -6.40 -37.98
C MET A 1 64.86 -6.19 -37.73
N SER A 2 64.44 -6.27 -36.47
CA SER A 2 63.04 -6.38 -36.02
C SER A 2 62.19 -5.15 -36.31
N LEU A 3 61.04 -5.35 -36.94
CA LEU A 3 59.92 -4.42 -37.04
C LEU A 3 58.62 -5.05 -36.46
N PHE A 4 58.75 -5.76 -35.34
CA PHE A 4 57.63 -6.30 -34.56
C PHE A 4 57.88 -5.95 -33.10
N GLY A 5 57.03 -5.12 -32.49
CA GLY A 5 57.14 -4.86 -31.05
C GLY A 5 56.48 -3.62 -30.47
N LYS A 6 55.57 -2.93 -31.17
CA LYS A 6 54.75 -1.85 -30.57
C LYS A 6 53.27 -1.98 -30.93
N ILE A 7 52.79 -3.21 -30.85
CA ILE A 7 51.37 -3.52 -30.78
C ILE A 7 51.09 -3.84 -29.32
N PHE A 8 50.20 -3.03 -28.73
CA PHE A 8 49.15 -3.54 -27.84
C PHE A 8 49.59 -3.97 -26.43
N GLY A 9 49.57 -2.99 -25.53
CA GLY A 9 49.76 -3.21 -24.10
C GLY A 9 49.00 -2.23 -23.22
N GLU A 10 47.97 -1.54 -23.74
CA GLU A 10 47.01 -0.84 -22.89
C GLU A 10 45.86 -1.81 -22.66
N LYS A 11 46.09 -2.67 -21.66
CA LYS A 11 45.09 -3.60 -21.14
C LYS A 11 43.83 -2.79 -20.86
N ASN A 12 42.71 -3.29 -21.38
CA ASN A 12 41.34 -2.96 -21.00
C ASN A 12 41.22 -2.63 -19.49
N LYS A 13 41.48 -1.39 -19.10
CA LYS A 13 40.91 -0.84 -17.88
C LYS A 13 39.46 -0.62 -18.24
N LYS A 14 38.55 -1.38 -17.62
CA LYS A 14 37.14 -0.97 -17.51
C LYS A 14 37.18 0.52 -17.16
N PRO A 15 36.33 1.39 -17.76
CA PRO A 15 36.31 2.80 -17.38
C PRO A 15 36.17 2.85 -15.86
N GLU A 16 37.25 3.22 -15.17
CA GLU A 16 37.26 3.40 -13.72
C GLU A 16 36.37 4.61 -13.50
N MET A 17 35.12 4.34 -13.09
CA MET A 17 34.18 5.38 -12.70
C MET A 17 34.88 6.25 -11.66
N THR A 18 34.84 7.56 -11.82
CA THR A 18 35.52 8.44 -10.85
C THR A 18 34.63 8.63 -9.61
N THR A 19 35.20 8.89 -8.43
CA THR A 19 34.44 9.17 -7.20
C THR A 19 33.32 10.21 -7.39
N PRO A 20 33.54 11.37 -8.04
CA PRO A 20 32.46 12.31 -8.30
C PRO A 20 31.38 11.76 -9.26
N GLU A 21 31.76 10.93 -10.24
CA GLU A 21 30.80 10.27 -11.12
C GLU A 21 29.96 9.23 -10.36
N ALA A 22 30.56 8.49 -9.45
CA ALA A 22 29.90 7.52 -8.58
C ALA A 22 28.86 8.20 -7.67
N LEU A 23 29.23 9.32 -7.03
CA LEU A 23 28.30 10.15 -6.25
C LEU A 23 27.14 10.69 -7.09
N GLN A 24 27.42 11.14 -8.33
CA GLN A 24 26.38 11.61 -9.23
C GLN A 24 25.41 10.48 -9.60
N LYS A 25 25.89 9.26 -9.84
CA LYS A 25 25.03 8.11 -10.12
C LYS A 25 24.17 7.74 -8.93
N ILE A 26 24.73 7.68 -7.72
CA ILE A 26 23.97 7.48 -6.48
C ILE A 26 22.87 8.53 -6.35
N ALA A 27 23.20 9.82 -6.52
CA ALA A 27 22.21 10.90 -6.42
C ALA A 27 21.08 10.76 -7.46
N ASN A 28 21.41 10.40 -8.70
CA ASN A 28 20.40 10.19 -9.75
C ASN A 28 19.49 8.98 -9.45
N MET A 29 20.06 7.90 -8.89
CA MET A 29 19.28 6.72 -8.47
C MET A 29 18.37 7.06 -7.29
N GLU A 30 18.89 7.74 -6.28
CA GLU A 30 18.14 8.24 -5.12
C GLU A 30 16.96 9.10 -5.57
N GLU A 31 17.18 10.07 -6.47
CA GLU A 31 16.11 10.93 -7.01
C GLU A 31 15.05 10.12 -7.78
N MET A 32 15.45 9.14 -8.58
CA MET A 32 14.53 8.29 -9.33
C MET A 32 13.66 7.44 -8.40
N LEU A 33 14.25 6.86 -7.35
CA LEU A 33 13.55 6.05 -6.36
C LEU A 33 12.57 6.89 -5.52
N ILE A 34 12.97 8.10 -5.11
CA ILE A 34 12.09 9.04 -4.40
C ILE A 34 10.87 9.39 -5.26
N LYS A 35 11.07 9.75 -6.54
CA LYS A 35 9.97 10.05 -7.46
C LYS A 35 9.03 8.85 -7.65
N LYS A 36 9.56 7.63 -7.65
CA LYS A 36 8.77 6.39 -7.72
C LYS A 36 7.99 6.15 -6.44
N GLN A 37 8.59 6.38 -5.27
CA GLN A 37 7.92 6.28 -3.98
C GLN A 37 6.73 7.25 -3.91
N GLU A 38 6.90 8.51 -4.33
CA GLU A 38 5.81 9.48 -4.41
C GLU A 38 4.68 9.05 -5.36
N PHE A 39 5.04 8.49 -6.52
CA PHE A 39 4.06 7.98 -7.48
C PHE A 39 3.25 6.80 -6.91
N LEU A 40 3.94 5.83 -6.28
CA LEU A 40 3.30 4.69 -5.64
C LEU A 40 2.43 5.13 -4.46
N GLY A 41 2.87 6.10 -3.65
CA GLY A 41 2.08 6.69 -2.58
C GLY A 41 0.77 7.28 -3.08
N LYS A 42 0.80 8.08 -4.16
CA LYS A 42 -0.42 8.60 -4.80
C LYS A 42 -1.33 7.48 -5.30
N LYS A 43 -0.76 6.41 -5.87
CA LYS A 43 -1.54 5.25 -6.34
C LYS A 43 -2.21 4.50 -5.19
N ILE A 44 -1.53 4.37 -4.05
CA ILE A 44 -2.10 3.78 -2.83
C ILE A 44 -3.28 4.61 -2.35
N GLU A 45 -3.15 5.94 -2.28
CA GLU A 45 -4.23 6.85 -1.89
C GLU A 45 -5.44 6.73 -2.83
N GLU A 46 -5.22 6.69 -4.16
CA GLU A 46 -6.27 6.48 -5.16
C GLU A 46 -6.99 5.13 -4.97
N SER A 47 -6.25 4.06 -4.72
CA SER A 47 -6.78 2.71 -4.46
C SER A 47 -7.61 2.68 -3.16
N ILE A 48 -7.14 3.31 -2.08
CA ILE A 48 -7.87 3.41 -0.81
C ILE A 48 -9.18 4.17 -1.01
N ALA A 49 -9.14 5.33 -1.68
CA ALA A 49 -10.33 6.13 -1.95
C ALA A 49 -11.37 5.34 -2.77
N THR A 50 -10.91 4.56 -3.74
CA THR A 50 -11.76 3.70 -4.57
C THR A 50 -12.33 2.54 -3.76
N ALA A 51 -11.52 1.91 -2.90
CA ALA A 51 -11.94 0.82 -2.02
C ALA A 51 -13.04 1.29 -1.07
N LYS A 52 -12.84 2.44 -0.41
CA LYS A 52 -13.85 3.08 0.46
C LYS A 52 -15.16 3.36 -0.28
N LYS A 53 -15.09 4.11 -1.38
CA LYS A 53 -16.26 4.43 -2.22
C LYS A 53 -17.07 3.19 -2.64
N HIS A 54 -16.40 2.06 -2.88
CA HIS A 54 -17.03 0.81 -3.30
C HIS A 54 -17.23 -0.21 -2.18
N ALA A 55 -16.85 0.09 -0.94
CA ALA A 55 -16.86 -0.84 0.18
C ALA A 55 -18.27 -1.42 0.37
N THR A 56 -19.27 -0.54 0.47
CA THR A 56 -20.67 -0.94 0.70
C THR A 56 -21.47 -1.24 -0.57
N THR A 57 -20.98 -0.83 -1.76
CA THR A 57 -21.76 -0.91 -3.02
C THR A 57 -21.28 -1.97 -3.99
N ASN A 58 -19.98 -2.24 -4.04
CA ASN A 58 -19.39 -3.17 -5.01
C ASN A 58 -18.15 -3.85 -4.42
N LYS A 59 -18.38 -4.96 -3.73
CA LYS A 59 -17.35 -5.80 -3.12
C LYS A 59 -16.22 -6.16 -4.10
N ARG A 60 -16.55 -6.51 -5.35
CA ARG A 60 -15.54 -6.90 -6.35
C ARG A 60 -14.64 -5.73 -6.75
N ALA A 61 -15.20 -4.54 -6.94
CA ALA A 61 -14.40 -3.35 -7.25
C ALA A 61 -13.52 -2.94 -6.07
N ALA A 62 -14.04 -3.03 -4.84
CA ALA A 62 -13.28 -2.74 -3.64
C ALA A 62 -12.12 -3.73 -3.43
N LEU A 63 -12.36 -5.04 -3.60
CA LEU A 63 -11.29 -6.06 -3.53
C LEU A 63 -10.20 -5.84 -4.59
N LYS A 64 -10.56 -5.49 -5.83
CA LYS A 64 -9.58 -5.16 -6.87
C LYS A 64 -8.71 -3.97 -6.44
N ALA A 65 -9.33 -2.92 -5.90
CA ALA A 65 -8.62 -1.74 -5.43
C ALA A 65 -7.70 -2.05 -4.24
N LEU A 66 -8.14 -2.87 -3.27
CA LEU A 66 -7.29 -3.32 -2.15
C LEU A 66 -6.13 -4.21 -2.62
N LYS A 67 -6.36 -5.05 -3.64
CA LYS A 67 -5.29 -5.85 -4.26
C LYS A 67 -4.24 -4.94 -4.93
N GLU A 68 -4.68 -3.91 -5.64
CA GLU A 68 -3.78 -2.90 -6.22
C GLU A 68 -3.04 -2.10 -5.14
N LYS A 69 -3.69 -1.76 -4.02
CA LYS A 69 -3.05 -1.14 -2.85
C LYS A 69 -1.92 -2.01 -2.30
N LYS A 70 -2.21 -3.26 -1.91
CA LYS A 70 -1.21 -4.19 -1.34
C LYS A 70 -0.03 -4.41 -2.27
N PHE A 71 -0.31 -4.46 -3.57
CA PHE A 71 0.72 -4.56 -4.59
C PHE A 71 1.66 -3.35 -4.61
N HIS A 72 1.11 -2.13 -4.57
CA HIS A 72 1.93 -0.91 -4.49
C HIS A 72 2.68 -0.79 -3.16
N GLU A 73 2.09 -1.26 -2.05
CA GLU A 73 2.74 -1.31 -0.73
C GLU A 73 3.99 -2.20 -0.73
N LYS A 74 3.89 -3.43 -1.28
CA LYS A 74 5.06 -4.32 -1.43
C LYS A 74 6.19 -3.68 -2.26
N LYS A 75 5.83 -3.01 -3.36
CA LYS A 75 6.80 -2.28 -4.20
C LYS A 75 7.45 -1.10 -3.46
N LEU A 76 6.70 -0.45 -2.58
CA LEU A 76 7.20 0.66 -1.78
C LEU A 76 8.23 0.14 -0.76
N GLU A 77 7.95 -0.99 -0.09
CA GLU A 77 8.88 -1.66 0.81
C GLU A 77 10.19 -2.08 0.10
N GLU A 78 10.10 -2.65 -1.10
CA GLU A 78 11.28 -2.98 -1.92
C GLU A 78 12.13 -1.73 -2.24
N ILE A 79 11.49 -0.61 -2.59
CA ILE A 79 12.17 0.67 -2.85
C ILE A 79 12.87 1.19 -1.59
N GLU A 80 12.22 1.10 -0.43
CA GLU A 80 12.78 1.55 0.85
C GLU A 80 14.03 0.74 1.23
N GLY A 81 14.02 -0.57 1.03
CA GLY A 81 15.20 -1.42 1.23
C GLY A 81 16.39 -0.98 0.39
N ILE A 82 16.14 -0.58 -0.86
CA ILE A 82 17.20 -0.15 -1.79
C ILE A 82 17.66 1.27 -1.49
N LEU A 83 16.76 2.17 -1.12
CA LEU A 83 17.13 3.50 -0.68
C LEU A 83 18.11 3.42 0.50
N ASN A 84 17.86 2.51 1.46
CA ASN A 84 18.80 2.26 2.55
C ASN A 84 20.16 1.77 2.04
N THR A 85 20.19 0.81 1.11
CA THR A 85 21.44 0.34 0.47
C THR A 85 22.19 1.48 -0.22
N ILE A 86 21.50 2.32 -0.99
CA ILE A 86 22.09 3.46 -1.69
C ILE A 86 22.60 4.52 -0.70
N HIS A 87 21.88 4.78 0.39
CA HIS A 87 22.34 5.65 1.46
C HIS A 87 23.60 5.11 2.14
N HIS A 88 23.66 3.80 2.39
CA HIS A 88 24.86 3.15 2.89
C HIS A 88 26.02 3.26 1.91
N GLN A 89 25.79 3.07 0.61
CA GLN A 89 26.82 3.25 -0.42
C GLN A 89 27.32 4.69 -0.50
N LYS A 90 26.42 5.67 -0.42
CA LYS A 90 26.77 7.10 -0.39
C LYS A 90 27.67 7.42 0.80
N SER A 91 27.25 7.00 1.99
CA SER A 91 28.03 7.22 3.22
C SER A 91 29.37 6.49 3.19
N SER A 92 29.39 5.24 2.69
CA SER A 92 30.61 4.46 2.52
C SER A 92 31.56 5.12 1.53
N LEU A 93 31.06 5.63 0.40
CA LEU A 93 31.85 6.32 -0.61
C LEU A 93 32.42 7.64 -0.08
N GLU A 94 31.64 8.41 0.68
CA GLU A 94 32.11 9.61 1.36
C GLU A 94 33.24 9.28 2.35
N ASN A 95 33.09 8.24 3.16
CA ASN A 95 34.12 7.82 4.11
C ASN A 95 35.35 7.19 3.43
N ALA A 96 35.17 6.39 2.39
CA ALA A 96 36.26 5.77 1.63
C ALA A 96 37.00 6.77 0.76
N SER A 97 36.36 7.86 0.33
CA SER A 97 37.05 8.98 -0.30
C SER A 97 38.08 9.62 0.65
N LEU A 98 37.88 9.49 1.97
CA LEU A 98 38.86 9.86 2.99
C LEU A 98 39.94 8.77 3.20
N HIS A 99 39.67 7.52 2.82
CA HIS A 99 40.46 6.32 3.15
C HIS A 99 40.82 5.42 1.94
N SER A 100 41.07 5.92 0.72
CA SER A 100 41.59 5.15 -0.45
C SER A 100 40.89 3.82 -0.86
N GLU A 101 39.82 3.37 -0.19
CA GLU A 101 39.10 2.11 -0.39
C GLU A 101 37.91 2.28 -1.35
N VAL A 102 38.11 3.08 -2.40
CA VAL A 102 37.03 3.54 -3.28
C VAL A 102 36.60 2.47 -4.30
N HIS A 103 37.48 1.52 -4.64
CA HIS A 103 37.26 0.57 -5.73
C HIS A 103 36.09 -0.39 -5.46
N ASP A 104 36.03 -0.96 -4.25
CA ASP A 104 35.03 -1.96 -3.89
C ASP A 104 33.62 -1.34 -3.87
N ILE A 105 33.51 -0.13 -3.33
CA ILE A 105 32.23 0.62 -3.31
C ILE A 105 31.77 0.99 -4.72
N MET A 106 32.69 1.21 -5.66
CA MET A 106 32.32 1.48 -7.06
C MET A 106 31.72 0.26 -7.75
N GLU A 107 32.15 -0.95 -7.38
CA GLU A 107 31.55 -2.19 -7.85
C GLU A 107 30.12 -2.36 -7.28
N ASP A 108 29.96 -2.15 -5.96
CA ASP A 108 28.65 -2.20 -5.30
C ASP A 108 27.62 -1.24 -5.92
N ILE A 109 28.06 -0.02 -6.29
CA ILE A 109 27.21 0.99 -6.95
C ILE A 109 26.75 0.50 -8.32
N ALA A 110 27.61 -0.18 -9.08
CA ALA A 110 27.25 -0.71 -10.39
C ALA A 110 26.21 -1.83 -10.27
N GLU A 111 26.35 -2.71 -9.27
CA GLU A 111 25.36 -3.75 -8.99
C GLU A 111 24.02 -3.14 -8.54
N SER A 112 24.06 -2.14 -7.65
CA SER A 112 22.83 -1.47 -7.19
C SER A 112 22.12 -0.70 -8.31
N GLN A 113 22.86 -0.23 -9.32
CA GLN A 113 22.27 0.35 -10.52
C GLN A 113 21.49 -0.69 -11.33
N GLU A 114 21.98 -1.92 -11.44
CA GLU A 114 21.27 -3.02 -12.09
C GLU A 114 19.97 -3.35 -11.34
N VAL A 115 20.04 -3.54 -10.02
CA VAL A 115 18.86 -3.79 -9.17
C VAL A 115 17.83 -2.66 -9.27
N THR A 116 18.28 -1.40 -9.27
CA THR A 116 17.40 -0.23 -9.44
C THR A 116 16.69 -0.23 -10.80
N ASN A 117 17.38 -0.66 -11.86
CA ASN A 117 16.79 -0.77 -13.20
C ASN A 117 15.80 -1.93 -13.30
N GLU A 118 16.10 -3.08 -12.71
CA GLU A 118 15.18 -4.22 -12.64
C GLU A 118 13.88 -3.85 -11.95
N ILE A 119 13.96 -3.16 -10.81
CA ILE A 119 12.77 -2.68 -10.10
C ILE A 119 12.06 -1.60 -10.87
N THR A 120 12.80 -0.75 -11.59
CA THR A 120 12.17 0.19 -12.51
C THR A 120 11.29 -0.52 -13.52
N GLN A 121 11.74 -1.65 -14.07
CA GLN A 121 10.98 -2.48 -15.00
C GLN A 121 9.86 -3.28 -14.32
N ALA A 122 10.10 -3.84 -13.13
CA ALA A 122 9.10 -4.57 -12.35
C ALA A 122 7.97 -3.66 -11.88
N ILE A 123 8.28 -2.40 -11.56
CA ILE A 123 7.28 -1.37 -11.29
C ILE A 123 6.41 -1.15 -12.53
N SER A 124 7.04 -1.06 -13.71
CA SER A 124 6.35 -0.88 -15.00
C SER A 124 5.58 -2.10 -15.49
N ASN A 125 5.94 -3.32 -15.07
CA ASN A 125 5.23 -4.56 -15.45
C ASN A 125 4.47 -5.16 -14.24
N PRO A 126 3.21 -4.76 -14.01
CA PRO A 126 2.51 -5.13 -12.79
C PRO A 126 2.03 -6.59 -12.71
N ALA A 127 2.14 -7.36 -13.79
CA ALA A 127 1.49 -8.67 -13.90
C ALA A 127 2.11 -9.78 -13.03
N GLY A 128 3.38 -9.63 -12.59
CA GLY A 128 4.11 -10.70 -11.89
C GLY A 128 3.71 -10.92 -10.42
N LEU A 129 3.61 -9.83 -9.63
CA LEU A 129 3.39 -9.90 -8.17
C LEU A 129 1.90 -9.91 -7.76
N GLN A 130 0.98 -9.81 -8.73
CA GLN A 130 -0.46 -9.75 -8.46
C GLN A 130 -1.02 -11.08 -7.91
N ASN A 131 -0.33 -12.20 -8.15
CA ASN A 131 -0.81 -13.53 -7.77
C ASN A 131 -0.48 -13.91 -6.32
N ASP A 132 0.47 -13.24 -5.67
CA ASP A 132 0.93 -13.52 -4.30
C ASP A 132 0.20 -12.70 -3.22
N ILE A 133 -1.00 -12.21 -3.55
CA ILE A 133 -1.83 -11.43 -2.63
C ILE A 133 -3.02 -12.29 -2.24
N ASP A 134 -3.08 -12.66 -0.97
CA ASP A 134 -4.09 -13.55 -0.41
C ASP A 134 -5.46 -12.86 -0.39
N ASP A 135 -6.39 -13.41 -1.18
CA ASP A 135 -7.72 -12.83 -1.34
C ASP A 135 -8.54 -12.88 -0.03
N ASP A 136 -8.26 -13.82 0.88
CA ASP A 136 -8.91 -13.92 2.20
C ASP A 136 -8.48 -12.79 3.15
N GLU A 137 -7.20 -12.37 3.09
CA GLU A 137 -6.72 -11.21 3.84
C GLU A 137 -7.40 -9.92 3.34
N LEU A 138 -7.51 -9.78 2.01
CA LEU A 138 -8.22 -8.66 1.38
C LEU A 138 -9.70 -8.62 1.73
N LEU A 139 -10.33 -9.80 1.83
CA LEU A 139 -11.73 -9.92 2.23
C LEU A 139 -11.95 -9.42 3.66
N LYS A 140 -11.04 -9.75 4.57
CA LYS A 140 -11.07 -9.26 5.95
C LYS A 140 -10.84 -7.76 6.02
N GLU A 141 -9.82 -7.23 5.33
CA GLU A 141 -9.56 -5.78 5.29
C GLU A 141 -10.75 -5.01 4.72
N LEU A 142 -11.45 -5.57 3.73
CA LEU A 142 -12.65 -4.97 3.19
C LEU A 142 -13.81 -4.96 4.20
N GLU A 143 -13.99 -6.03 4.97
CA GLU A 143 -15.01 -6.11 6.01
C GLU A 143 -14.76 -5.05 7.10
N ASP A 144 -13.51 -4.93 7.56
CA ASP A 144 -13.10 -3.90 8.51
C ASP A 144 -13.42 -2.49 7.98
N ILE A 145 -13.09 -2.20 6.70
CA ILE A 145 -13.41 -0.91 6.05
C ILE A 145 -14.92 -0.70 5.93
N GLN A 146 -15.70 -1.75 5.62
CA GLN A 146 -17.15 -1.65 5.54
C GLN A 146 -17.77 -1.30 6.89
N GLU A 147 -17.32 -1.95 7.96
CA GLU A 147 -17.76 -1.67 9.32
C GLU A 147 -17.42 -0.25 9.75
N GLU A 148 -16.20 0.22 9.48
CA GLU A 148 -15.76 1.60 9.75
C GLU A 148 -16.65 2.62 9.02
N GLU A 149 -16.94 2.42 7.73
CA GLU A 149 -17.81 3.32 6.98
C GLU A 149 -19.27 3.32 7.46
N ILE A 150 -19.78 2.16 7.88
CA ILE A 150 -21.14 2.05 8.41
C ILE A 150 -21.21 2.77 9.75
N ASN A 151 -20.20 2.60 10.62
CA ASN A 151 -20.10 3.28 11.90
C ASN A 151 -19.97 4.80 11.72
N GLU A 152 -19.17 5.27 10.77
CA GLU A 152 -19.05 6.70 10.43
C GLU A 152 -20.38 7.28 9.95
N LYS A 153 -21.08 6.58 9.04
CA LYS A 153 -22.42 6.98 8.60
C LYS A 153 -23.42 7.01 9.76
N LEU A 154 -23.35 6.06 10.69
CA LEU A 154 -24.23 6.03 11.86
C LEU A 154 -23.95 7.19 12.82
N LEU A 155 -22.69 7.57 13.01
CA LEU A 155 -22.29 8.76 13.78
C LEU A 155 -22.83 10.04 13.14
N ASP A 156 -22.84 10.16 11.81
CA ASP A 156 -23.38 11.31 11.08
C ASP A 156 -24.92 11.40 11.17
N VAL A 157 -25.62 10.26 11.22
CA VAL A 157 -27.10 10.21 11.40
C VAL A 157 -27.52 10.67 12.81
N GLY A 158 -26.57 10.91 13.72
CA GLY A 158 -26.78 11.26 15.14
C GLY A 158 -26.98 12.74 15.48
N THR A 159 -27.05 13.67 14.52
CA THR A 159 -27.39 15.09 14.82
C THR A 159 -28.70 15.52 14.17
N ILE A 160 -29.80 15.18 14.83
CA ILE A 160 -31.06 15.89 14.62
C ILE A 160 -30.82 17.34 15.08
N PRO A 161 -30.97 18.38 14.24
CA PRO A 161 -30.90 19.75 14.72
C PRO A 161 -32.02 19.95 15.73
N ALA A 162 -31.63 20.30 16.98
CA ALA A 162 -32.53 20.55 18.10
C ALA A 162 -33.60 21.64 17.83
N SER A 163 -33.56 22.33 16.68
CA SER A 163 -34.56 23.31 16.25
C SER A 163 -35.76 22.73 15.47
N SER A 164 -35.83 21.42 15.26
CA SER A 164 -36.99 20.79 14.57
C SER A 164 -37.91 19.97 15.48
N VAL A 165 -37.63 19.91 16.79
CA VAL A 165 -38.59 19.42 17.78
C VAL A 165 -39.62 20.51 18.05
N THR A 166 -40.55 20.70 17.10
CA THR A 166 -41.81 21.34 17.43
C THR A 166 -42.63 20.35 18.26
N ASP A 167 -42.87 20.69 19.52
CA ASP A 167 -43.77 20.01 20.45
C ASP A 167 -45.21 19.95 19.91
N LYS A 168 -45.47 19.04 18.97
CA LYS A 168 -46.81 18.56 18.68
C LYS A 168 -46.81 17.05 18.62
N LEU A 169 -47.10 16.46 19.78
CA LEU A 169 -47.56 15.09 19.85
C LEU A 169 -48.75 14.88 18.89
N PRO A 170 -48.83 13.73 18.20
CA PRO A 170 -50.04 13.33 17.49
C PRO A 170 -51.17 13.06 18.49
N ASP A 171 -52.37 13.54 18.17
CA ASP A 171 -53.58 13.40 18.98
C ASP A 171 -53.99 11.91 19.07
N ALA A 172 -54.33 11.46 20.28
CA ALA A 172 -54.63 10.06 20.56
C ALA A 172 -55.99 9.63 19.97
N PRO A 173 -56.12 8.45 19.34
CA PRO A 173 -57.41 7.88 18.94
C PRO A 173 -58.32 7.65 20.16
N LYS A 174 -59.54 8.19 20.13
CA LYS A 174 -60.53 8.15 21.23
C LYS A 174 -61.42 6.90 21.28
N ASP A 175 -60.97 5.74 20.81
CA ASP A 175 -61.80 4.53 20.84
C ASP A 175 -61.46 3.57 22.00
N LYS A 176 -62.47 3.34 22.85
CA LYS A 176 -62.44 2.42 24.00
C LYS A 176 -62.27 0.95 23.57
N PRO A 177 -61.72 0.09 24.44
CA PRO A 177 -61.14 -1.19 24.05
C PRO A 177 -62.17 -2.33 23.96
N LYS A 178 -61.98 -3.25 23.01
CA LYS A 178 -62.44 -4.65 23.11
C LYS A 178 -61.23 -5.56 23.29
N ALA A 179 -61.32 -6.41 24.30
CA ALA A 179 -60.22 -7.20 24.83
C ALA A 179 -59.93 -8.51 24.06
N LYS A 180 -58.65 -8.93 24.18
CA LYS A 180 -58.03 -10.28 24.11
C LYS A 180 -57.59 -10.87 22.76
N ALA A 181 -56.26 -10.97 22.59
CA ALA A 181 -55.48 -12.22 22.50
C ALA A 181 -53.98 -11.85 22.53
N LYS A 182 -53.31 -11.91 23.69
CA LYS A 182 -52.33 -12.95 24.09
C LYS A 182 -51.35 -13.38 22.99
N THR A 183 -50.12 -12.89 23.16
CA THR A 183 -48.83 -13.62 23.06
C THR A 183 -48.55 -14.35 21.76
N LYS A 184 -47.77 -13.69 20.89
CA LYS A 184 -46.99 -14.34 19.82
C LYS A 184 -45.48 -14.20 20.04
N GLU A 185 -45.06 -13.31 20.93
CA GLU A 185 -43.65 -13.01 21.19
C GLU A 185 -43.03 -13.89 22.28
N ASP A 186 -43.84 -14.53 23.14
CA ASP A 186 -43.35 -15.49 24.15
C ASP A 186 -43.04 -16.87 23.55
N ASP A 187 -43.67 -17.26 22.42
CA ASP A 187 -43.43 -18.56 21.76
C ASP A 187 -42.08 -18.58 21.02
N ASP A 188 -41.69 -17.46 20.38
CA ASP A 188 -40.42 -17.35 19.64
C ASP A 188 -39.20 -17.40 20.58
N MET A 189 -39.36 -16.95 21.82
CA MET A 189 -38.30 -17.02 22.85
C MET A 189 -38.12 -18.44 23.38
N ALA A 190 -39.20 -19.21 23.50
CA ALA A 190 -39.17 -20.59 23.98
C ALA A 190 -38.55 -21.56 22.96
N GLU A 191 -38.71 -21.33 21.65
CA GLU A 191 -38.07 -22.16 20.61
C GLU A 191 -36.54 -22.01 20.61
N LEU A 192 -36.00 -20.83 20.94
CA LEU A 192 -34.55 -20.61 21.00
C LEU A 192 -33.89 -21.32 22.20
N GLU A 193 -34.56 -21.40 23.34
CA GLU A 193 -34.05 -22.11 24.52
C GLU A 193 -34.04 -23.64 24.34
N ALA A 194 -34.99 -24.18 23.57
CA ALA A 194 -35.07 -25.60 23.27
C ALA A 194 -33.99 -26.09 22.30
N TRP A 195 -33.51 -25.24 21.40
CA TRP A 195 -32.38 -25.58 20.51
C TRP A 195 -31.03 -25.52 21.23
N ALA A 196 -30.85 -24.56 22.15
CA ALA A 196 -29.62 -24.42 22.92
C ALA A 196 -29.40 -25.51 23.98
N SER A 197 -30.44 -26.28 24.30
CA SER A 197 -30.40 -27.35 25.32
C SER A 197 -30.38 -28.77 24.75
N SER A 198 -30.20 -28.94 23.42
CA SER A 198 -30.05 -30.25 22.77
C SER A 198 -28.62 -30.56 22.32
#